data_AF-A0A4Z2E829-F1
#
_entry.id   AF-A0A4Z2E829-F1
#
_cell.length_a   1.000
_cell.length_b   1.000
_cell.length_c   1.000
_cell.angle_alpha   90.00
_cell.angle_beta   90.00
_cell.angle_gamma   90.00
#
_symmetry.space_group_name_H-M   'P 1'
#
loop_
_entity.id
_entity.type
_entity.pdbx_description
1 polymer ?
#
loop_
_entity_poly.entity_id
_entity_poly.type
_entity_poly.pdbx_seq_one_letter_code
_entity_poly.pdbx_strand_id
1 'polypeptide(L)' 'MIWSGSSRGVSAEPSQVVRGSSVSPRFRTFGYSLAGGTDVDGNRYPDLLVGSLDDAVALLRYRGHVTTPEVTEELSVS' A
#
# COMPACT_ATOMS: atom_id res chain seq x y z
N MET A 1 -3.06 -5.86 4.56
CA MET A 1 -4.12 -6.42 3.67
C MET A 1 -5.04 -5.28 3.28
N ILE A 2 -5.73 -5.38 2.15
CA ILE A 2 -6.71 -4.39 1.68
C ILE A 2 -8.05 -5.09 1.56
N TRP A 3 -9.09 -4.46 2.09
CA TRP A 3 -10.48 -4.92 2.01
C TRP A 3 -11.32 -3.90 1.27
N SER A 4 -12.07 -4.36 0.28
CA SER A 4 -13.00 -3.52 -0.47
C SER A 4 -14.31 -3.33 0.29
N GLY A 5 -14.77 -2.08 0.36
CA GLY A 5 -16.12 -1.74 0.83
C GLY A 5 -17.14 -1.75 -0.31
N SER A 6 -18.40 -1.97 0.05
CA SER A 6 -19.56 -1.86 -0.84
C SER A 6 -20.77 -1.34 -0.07
N SER A 7 -21.88 -1.08 -0.76
CA SER A 7 -23.16 -0.75 -0.12
C SER A 7 -23.68 -1.85 0.82
N ARG A 8 -23.18 -3.09 0.68
CA ARG A 8 -23.50 -4.23 1.55
C ARG A 8 -22.51 -4.40 2.71
N GLY A 9 -21.55 -3.50 2.88
CA GLY A 9 -20.50 -3.57 3.89
C GLY A 9 -19.14 -3.95 3.30
N VAL A 10 -18.20 -4.28 4.19
CA VAL A 10 -16.82 -4.67 3.87
C VAL A 10 -16.77 -6.15 3.47
N SER A 11 -15.98 -6.48 2.44
CA SER A 11 -15.74 -7.87 2.02
C SER A 11 -15.19 -8.72 3.17
N ALA A 12 -15.69 -9.96 3.28
CA ALA A 12 -15.19 -10.94 4.26
C ALA A 12 -13.76 -11.40 3.95
N GLU A 13 -13.38 -11.38 2.67
CA GLU A 13 -12.05 -11.75 2.20
C GLU A 13 -11.28 -10.51 1.72
N PRO A 14 -9.96 -10.45 1.94
CA PRO A 14 -9.14 -9.34 1.45
C PRO A 14 -9.13 -9.34 -0.09
N SER A 15 -9.36 -8.17 -0.69
CA SER A 15 -9.23 -8.00 -2.14
C SER A 15 -7.77 -8.02 -2.58
N GLN A 16 -6.85 -7.74 -1.66
CA GLN A 16 -5.42 -7.73 -1.96
C GLN A 16 -4.57 -7.97 -0.71
N VAL A 17 -3.47 -8.69 -0.88
CA VAL A 17 -2.47 -8.92 0.17
C VAL A 17 -1.12 -8.42 -0.32
N VAL A 18 -0.57 -7.43 0.39
CA VAL A 18 0.77 -6.89 0.13
C VAL A 18 1.65 -7.30 1.30
N ARG A 19 2.73 -8.02 1.03
CA ARG A 19 3.69 -8.46 2.05
C ARG A 19 4.90 -7.54 1.99
N GLY A 20 5.39 -7.05 3.13
CA GLY A 20 6.60 -6.23 3.16
C GLY A 20 7.78 -6.89 2.44
N SER A 21 7.93 -8.21 2.60
CA SER A 21 8.95 -9.00 1.92
C SER A 21 8.84 -9.03 0.39
N SER A 22 7.66 -8.77 -0.19
CA SER A 22 7.50 -8.64 -1.65
C SER A 22 7.79 -7.22 -2.14
N VAL A 23 7.89 -6.25 -1.23
CA VAL A 23 8.24 -4.85 -1.51
C VAL A 23 9.76 -4.67 -1.42
N SER A 24 10.35 -5.08 -0.30
CA SER A 24 11.79 -5.01 -0.06
C SER A 24 12.16 -5.93 1.12
N PRO A 25 13.33 -6.59 1.10
CA PRO A 25 13.82 -7.39 2.22
C PRO A 25 14.10 -6.56 3.49
N ARG A 26 14.16 -5.22 3.40
CA ARG A 26 14.39 -4.34 4.54
C ARG A 26 13.18 -4.24 5.47
N PHE A 27 11.99 -4.51 4.94
CA PHE A 27 10.76 -4.42 5.68
C PHE A 27 10.55 -5.63 6.60
N ARG A 28 10.77 -5.44 7.91
CA ARG A 28 10.42 -6.43 8.95
C ARG A 28 9.08 -6.11 9.61
N THR A 29 8.71 -4.84 9.65
CA THR A 29 7.52 -4.31 10.33
C THR A 29 6.60 -3.53 9.38
N PHE A 30 6.53 -3.96 8.11
CA PHE A 30 5.70 -3.33 7.08
C PHE A 30 4.23 -3.22 7.50
N GLY A 31 3.66 -2.03 7.35
CA GLY A 31 2.27 -1.78 7.75
C GLY A 31 2.13 -1.30 9.18
N TYR A 32 3.23 -0.86 9.82
CA TYR A 32 3.20 -0.24 11.14
C TYR A 32 2.40 1.07 11.14
N SER A 33 2.55 1.87 10.09
CA SER A 33 1.78 3.11 9.88
C SER A 33 1.29 3.19 8.43
N LEU A 34 0.15 3.87 8.25
CA LEU A 34 -0.52 4.02 6.97
C LEU A 34 -0.96 5.47 6.79
N ALA A 35 -0.75 6.02 5.59
CA ALA A 35 -1.29 7.31 5.19
C ALA A 35 -1.73 7.23 3.72
N GLY A 36 -2.90 7.77 3.39
CA GLY A 36 -3.43 7.72 2.03
C GLY A 36 -4.41 8.84 1.75
N GLY A 37 -5.11 8.75 0.62
CA GLY A 37 -6.12 9.75 0.23
C GLY A 37 -5.59 10.88 -0.65
N THR A 38 -4.32 10.84 -1.04
CA THR A 38 -3.71 11.77 -2.00
C THR A 38 -3.28 10.98 -3.23
N ASP A 39 -3.60 11.52 -4.40
CA ASP A 39 -3.10 11.03 -5.70
C ASP A 39 -1.74 11.70 -5.97
N VAL A 40 -0.66 10.93 -5.94
CA VAL A 40 0.70 11.45 -6.11
C VAL A 40 1.21 11.32 -7.55
N ASP A 41 0.62 10.44 -8.36
CA ASP A 41 1.03 10.20 -9.75
C ASP A 41 0.09 10.83 -10.80
N GLY A 42 -1.01 11.45 -10.37
CA GLY A 42 -1.95 12.18 -11.21
C GLY A 42 -2.96 11.30 -11.94
N ASN A 43 -3.14 10.05 -11.49
CA ASN A 43 -4.03 9.09 -12.16
C ASN A 43 -5.52 9.21 -11.75
N ARG A 44 -5.86 10.14 -10.85
CA ARG A 44 -7.18 10.41 -10.26
C ARG A 44 -7.68 9.38 -9.24
N TYR A 45 -6.80 8.51 -8.75
CA TYR A 45 -7.07 7.58 -7.67
C TYR A 45 -6.09 7.83 -6.51
N PRO A 46 -6.54 7.73 -5.25
CA PRO A 46 -5.67 7.95 -4.11
C PRO A 46 -4.63 6.83 -3.98
N ASP A 47 -3.40 7.20 -3.69
CA ASP A 47 -2.30 6.30 -3.41
C ASP A 47 -2.16 6.04 -1.89
N LEU A 48 -1.30 5.09 -1.53
CA LEU A 48 -1.09 4.65 -0.14
C LEU A 48 0.40 4.63 0.21
N LEU A 49 0.77 5.38 1.26
CA LEU A 49 2.06 5.26 1.94
C LEU A 49 1.97 4.22 3.06
N VAL A 50 2.98 3.35 3.13
CA VAL A 50 3.09 2.31 4.15
C VAL A 50 4.44 2.44 4.85
N GLY A 51 4.42 2.74 6.14
CA GLY A 51 5.61 2.85 6.97
C GLY A 51 5.99 1.55 7.67
N SER A 52 7.24 1.51 8.10
CA SER A 52 7.86 0.45 8.89
C SER A 52 8.66 1.07 10.04
N LEU A 53 8.84 0.37 11.14
CA LEU A 53 9.79 0.74 12.20
C LEU A 53 11.26 0.51 11.79
N ASP A 54 11.49 0.13 10.54
CA ASP A 54 12.81 -0.18 9.98
C ASP A 54 13.39 1.01 9.19
N ASP A 55 13.01 2.24 9.56
CA ASP A 55 13.38 3.51 8.90
C ASP A 55 13.12 3.51 7.39
N ALA A 56 12.05 2.84 6.98
CA ALA A 56 11.66 2.66 5.59
C ALA A 56 10.18 2.92 5.37
N VAL A 57 9.87 3.53 4.23
CA VAL A 57 8.51 3.81 3.77
C VAL A 57 8.36 3.31 2.34
N ALA A 58 7.22 2.73 1.99
CA ALA A 58 6.87 2.37 0.63
C ALA A 58 5.70 3.22 0.12
N LEU A 59 5.79 3.65 -1.14
CA LEU A 59 4.67 4.20 -1.89
C LEU A 59 4.01 3.11 -2.74
N LEU A 60 2.73 2.86 -2.47
CA LEU A 60 1.87 1.98 -3.25
C LEU A 60 0.95 2.83 -4.11
N ARG A 61 1.17 2.78 -5.44
CA ARG A 61 0.35 3.53 -6.40
C ARG A 61 -0.84 2.70 -6.86
N TYR A 62 -1.99 3.34 -7.02
CA TYR A 62 -3.14 2.69 -7.64
C TYR A 62 -2.86 2.43 -9.13
N ARG A 63 -3.25 1.26 -9.64
CA ARG A 63 -2.94 0.82 -11.02
C ARG A 63 -4.18 0.35 -11.81
N GLY A 64 -5.36 0.78 -11.41
CA GLY A 64 -6.61 0.30 -12.02
C GLY A 64 -6.93 -1.14 -11.62
N HIS A 65 -7.78 -1.81 -12.38
CA HIS A 65 -8.21 -3.21 -12.17
C HIS A 65 -7.09 -4.26 -12.36
N VAL A 66 -5.83 -3.91 -12.12
CA VAL A 66 -4.73 -4.88 -12.02
C VAL A 66 -4.61 -5.24 -10.54
N THR A 67 -4.86 -6.50 -10.22
CA THR A 67 -4.93 -7.08 -8.86
C THR A 67 -3.60 -7.07 -8.09
N THR A 68 -2.57 -6.39 -8.60
CA THR A 68 -1.24 -6.34 -8.01
C THR A 68 -0.81 -4.88 -7.89
N PRO A 69 -0.51 -4.38 -6.68
CA PRO A 69 0.05 -3.04 -6.52
C PRO A 69 1.48 -3.06 -7.05
N GLU A 70 1.83 -2.06 -7.83
CA GLU A 70 3.21 -1.86 -8.24
C GLU A 70 3.88 -0.99 -7.18
N VAL A 71 4.78 -1.61 -6.41
CA VAL A 71 5.70 -0.87 -5.55
C VAL A 71 6.56 -0.03 -6.46
N THR A 72 6.45 1.28 -6.33
CA THR A 72 7.22 2.14 -7.22
C THR A 72 8.49 2.61 -6.56
N GLU A 73 8.47 2.98 -5.27
CA GLU A 73 9.67 3.45 -4.58
C GLU A 73 9.71 3.05 -3.10
N GLU A 74 10.90 2.63 -2.64
CA GLU A 74 11.28 2.55 -1.23
C GLU A 74 12.01 3.85 -0.88
N LEU A 75 11.51 4.55 0.14
CA LEU A 75 12.13 5.77 0.66
C LEU A 75 12.74 5.44 2.03
N SER A 76 14.04 5.68 2.18
CA SER A 76 14.70 5.65 3.49
C SER A 76 14.42 6.95 4.22
N VAL A 77 14.01 6.85 5.49
CA VAL A 77 13.84 8.01 6.37
C VAL A 77 15.18 8.24 7.06
N SER A 78 15.76 9.44 6.89
CA SER A 78 17.04 9.83 7.50
C SER A 78 16.85 10.48 8.86
#